data_AF-A0A3N0XPX5-F1
#
_entry.id   AF-A0A3N0XPX5-F1
#
_cell.length_a   1.000
_cell.length_b   1.000
_cell.length_c   1.000
_cell.angle_alpha   90.00
_cell.angle_beta   90.00
_cell.angle_gamma   90.00
#
_symmetry.space_group_name_H-M   'P 1'
#
loop_
_entity.id
_entity.type
_entity.pdbx_description
1 polymer ?
#
loop_
_entity_poly.entity_id
_entity_poly.type
_entity_poly.pdbx_seq_one_letter_code
_entity_poly.pdbx_strand_id
1 'polypeptide(L)'
;MDLHRKGVFSMPVSDISEPHEAYNGEVNSEDFWETLSMERIAAGLLKTGDRNPYNIKPNFEYWAPWIGRYTRKAPIVLNTEWQKVQSTSAQDLITEMGITEERLSDELMKLKVAEIRKLCKACGVGTQGSKTDLLSRLRGQMQTRTAYDKIFQKVWGASGGWAVILCPCGVVYSVKFLIRAESPRDFSDMLFSWKHMPNICIYDFARGLATHANVRRPEAMPFAPFEGLLAEDTEDNLRAALSGTLTVSLPWLNEKKLDEDVSCHPVTGSSDHYALYDKFHESNSKDVRDSLRKIQIVPELAGSVNTQAAEQLFSGMRKNNYFLNMMSPTTHMFFVRNILHIQNEEKNKSMLTKIQKGHSKTTVNLQKDSLGRLVVGKFITCIP
;
A
#
# COMPACT_ATOMS: atom_id res chain seq x y z
N MET A 1 15.78 3.33 3.80
CA MET A 1 14.64 2.44 4.10
C MET A 1 14.96 1.58 5.32
N ASP A 2 14.42 1.93 6.49
CA ASP A 2 14.47 1.11 7.70
C ASP A 2 13.42 -0.02 7.59
N LEU A 3 13.80 -1.12 6.94
CA LEU A 3 12.90 -2.26 6.67
C LEU A 3 12.61 -3.13 7.92
N HIS A 4 13.17 -2.80 9.09
CA HIS A 4 13.19 -3.73 10.23
C HIS A 4 12.71 -3.20 11.57
N ARG A 5 11.85 -2.18 11.53
CA ARG A 5 10.98 -1.85 12.68
C ARG A 5 9.50 -1.92 12.36
N LYS A 6 9.11 -2.44 11.19
CA LYS A 6 7.76 -2.32 10.64
C LYS A 6 6.81 -3.47 10.98
N GLY A 7 7.00 -4.19 12.08
CA GLY A 7 5.92 -5.04 12.59
C GLY A 7 4.89 -4.19 13.34
N VAL A 8 3.75 -3.90 12.72
CA VAL A 8 2.58 -3.27 13.38
C VAL A 8 2.11 -4.15 14.55
N PHE A 9 2.29 -5.47 14.44
CA PHE A 9 2.14 -6.45 15.51
C PHE A 9 3.12 -7.62 15.28
N SER A 10 3.76 -8.13 16.33
CA SER A 10 4.66 -9.28 16.23
C SER A 10 3.85 -10.57 16.22
N MET A 11 3.81 -11.28 15.09
CA MET A 11 3.21 -12.61 15.01
C MET A 11 4.13 -13.57 14.23
N PRO A 12 4.51 -14.72 14.81
CA PRO A 12 5.23 -15.76 14.10
C PRO A 12 4.43 -16.28 12.90
N VAL A 13 5.10 -16.50 11.78
CA VAL A 13 4.51 -17.07 10.56
C VAL A 13 3.82 -18.41 10.80
N SER A 14 4.32 -19.21 11.75
CA SER A 14 3.72 -20.50 12.13
C SER A 14 2.31 -20.38 12.69
N ASP A 15 1.92 -19.18 13.09
CA ASP A 15 0.67 -18.95 13.81
C ASP A 15 -0.44 -18.46 12.85
N ILE A 16 -0.14 -18.34 11.55
CA ILE A 16 -1.08 -18.01 10.48
C ILE A 16 -1.46 -19.29 9.75
N SER A 17 -2.75 -19.62 9.74
CA SER A 17 -3.28 -20.73 8.94
C SER A 17 -3.17 -20.45 7.45
N GLU A 18 -2.77 -21.46 6.68
CA GLU A 18 -2.94 -21.43 5.23
C GLU A 18 -4.43 -21.37 4.89
N PRO A 19 -4.81 -20.66 3.82
CA PRO A 19 -6.19 -20.62 3.39
C PRO A 19 -6.64 -21.97 2.83
N HIS A 20 -7.95 -22.20 2.79
CA HIS A 20 -8.55 -23.35 2.12
C HIS A 20 -8.21 -23.37 0.63
N GLU A 21 -8.14 -24.55 0.03
CA GLU A 21 -7.68 -24.75 -1.37
C GLU A 21 -8.50 -23.96 -2.40
N ALA A 22 -9.79 -23.73 -2.13
CA ALA A 22 -10.69 -22.98 -3.02
C ALA A 22 -10.68 -21.46 -2.79
N TYR A 23 -9.83 -20.94 -1.90
CA TYR A 23 -9.81 -19.52 -1.58
C TYR A 23 -9.35 -18.68 -2.76
N ASN A 24 -10.21 -17.79 -3.25
CA ASN A 24 -9.96 -16.97 -4.42
C ASN A 24 -9.28 -15.62 -4.09
N GLY A 25 -9.01 -15.33 -2.81
CA GLY A 25 -8.41 -14.06 -2.39
C GLY A 25 -9.42 -12.92 -2.24
N GLU A 26 -10.71 -13.19 -2.11
CA GLU A 26 -11.75 -12.19 -1.84
C GLU A 26 -12.16 -12.16 -0.37
N VAL A 27 -12.28 -10.96 0.20
CA VAL A 27 -12.66 -10.73 1.61
C VAL A 27 -13.74 -9.66 1.72
N ASN A 28 -14.63 -9.79 2.69
CA ASN A 28 -15.63 -8.77 2.97
C ASN A 28 -15.04 -7.66 3.85
N SER A 29 -14.77 -6.51 3.23
CA SER A 29 -14.20 -5.34 3.91
C SER A 29 -15.20 -4.71 4.90
N GLU A 30 -16.49 -4.64 4.59
CA GLU A 30 -17.47 -4.06 5.53
C GLU A 30 -17.59 -4.88 6.80
N ASP A 31 -17.83 -6.18 6.63
CA ASP A 31 -18.00 -7.11 7.76
C ASP A 31 -16.76 -7.15 8.65
N PHE A 32 -15.56 -7.17 8.06
CA PHE A 32 -14.31 -7.13 8.82
C PHE A 32 -14.16 -5.86 9.67
N TRP A 33 -14.38 -4.68 9.09
CA TRP A 33 -14.22 -3.40 9.82
C TRP A 33 -15.36 -3.11 10.80
N GLU A 34 -16.56 -3.63 10.54
CA GLU A 34 -17.67 -3.64 11.48
C GLU A 34 -17.36 -4.54 12.66
N THR A 35 -16.88 -5.77 12.42
CA THR A 35 -16.48 -6.70 13.47
C THR A 35 -15.34 -6.16 14.33
N LEU A 36 -14.33 -5.51 13.73
CA LEU A 36 -13.29 -4.78 14.48
C LEU A 36 -13.88 -3.70 15.40
N SER A 37 -14.92 -3.00 14.97
CA SER A 37 -15.58 -1.97 15.78
C SER A 37 -16.39 -2.60 16.91
N MET A 38 -17.13 -3.67 16.62
CA MET A 38 -17.89 -4.43 17.61
C MET A 38 -17.00 -5.09 18.66
N GLU A 39 -15.82 -5.56 18.26
CA GLU A 39 -14.81 -6.11 19.16
C GLU A 39 -14.36 -5.07 20.20
N ARG A 40 -14.19 -3.81 19.80
CA ARG A 40 -13.86 -2.71 20.74
C ARG A 40 -15.04 -2.33 21.63
N ILE A 41 -16.25 -2.26 21.08
CA ILE A 41 -17.45 -1.94 21.86
C ILE A 41 -17.69 -3.03 22.91
N ALA A 42 -17.64 -4.30 22.51
CA ALA A 42 -17.81 -5.44 23.41
C ALA A 42 -16.74 -5.44 24.51
N ALA A 43 -15.47 -5.15 24.19
CA ALA A 43 -14.41 -5.07 25.20
C ALA A 43 -14.69 -4.05 26.33
N GLY A 44 -15.46 -2.99 26.05
CA GLY A 44 -15.87 -2.01 27.07
C GLY A 44 -17.12 -2.41 27.89
N LEU A 45 -17.86 -3.43 27.43
CA LEU A 45 -19.12 -3.88 28.05
C LEU A 45 -19.01 -5.23 28.76
N LEU A 46 -18.03 -6.05 28.37
CA LEU A 46 -17.80 -7.38 28.91
C LEU A 46 -17.18 -7.31 30.32
N LYS A 47 -17.55 -8.26 31.18
CA LYS A 47 -16.96 -8.38 32.52
C LYS A 47 -15.61 -9.09 32.44
N THR A 48 -14.80 -8.92 33.47
CA THR A 48 -13.54 -9.66 33.61
C THR A 48 -13.80 -11.17 33.54
N GLY A 49 -13.18 -11.84 32.56
CA GLY A 49 -13.31 -13.28 32.33
C GLY A 49 -14.27 -13.66 31.20
N ASP A 50 -15.10 -12.74 30.71
CA ASP A 50 -15.97 -13.01 29.57
C ASP A 50 -15.18 -13.09 28.26
N ARG A 51 -15.57 -14.03 27.39
CA ARG A 51 -14.98 -14.17 26.05
C ARG A 51 -15.62 -13.15 25.11
N ASN A 52 -14.78 -12.33 24.46
CA ASN A 52 -15.25 -11.43 23.40
C ASN A 52 -15.64 -12.24 22.14
N PRO A 53 -16.92 -12.21 21.71
CA PRO A 53 -17.38 -12.99 20.56
C PRO A 53 -16.83 -12.47 19.22
N TYR A 54 -16.39 -11.22 19.17
CA TYR A 54 -15.86 -10.57 17.96
C TYR A 54 -14.33 -10.62 17.88
N ASN A 55 -13.67 -11.41 18.73
CA ASN A 55 -12.21 -11.50 18.74
C ASN A 55 -11.69 -12.16 17.44
N ILE A 56 -11.09 -11.36 16.57
CA ILE A 56 -10.48 -11.79 15.31
C ILE A 56 -8.97 -11.97 15.48
N LYS A 57 -8.43 -13.04 14.91
CA LYS A 57 -6.98 -13.22 14.72
C LYS A 57 -6.60 -12.95 13.26
N PRO A 58 -5.38 -12.45 12.98
CA PRO A 58 -4.95 -12.26 11.60
C PRO A 58 -4.95 -13.58 10.83
N ASN A 59 -5.60 -13.58 9.67
CA ASN A 59 -5.73 -14.74 8.78
C ASN A 59 -6.02 -14.25 7.36
N PHE A 60 -5.68 -15.03 6.33
CA PHE A 60 -5.80 -14.55 4.94
C PHE A 60 -7.23 -14.41 4.43
N GLU A 61 -8.19 -15.15 5.00
CA GLU A 61 -9.55 -15.28 4.47
C GLU A 61 -10.54 -14.24 5.00
N TYR A 62 -10.17 -13.57 6.11
CA TYR A 62 -11.03 -12.60 6.76
C TYR A 62 -10.37 -11.23 6.91
N TRP A 63 -9.04 -11.17 6.89
CA TRP A 63 -8.31 -9.92 7.06
C TRP A 63 -8.45 -9.04 5.82
N ALA A 64 -9.07 -7.86 5.99
CA ALA A 64 -9.42 -7.01 4.87
C ALA A 64 -8.76 -5.61 4.93
N PRO A 65 -8.37 -5.04 3.77
CA PRO A 65 -8.04 -3.63 3.71
C PRO A 65 -9.28 -2.76 3.99
N TRP A 66 -9.06 -1.56 4.49
CA TRP A 66 -10.08 -0.50 4.49
C TRP A 66 -9.97 0.28 3.20
N ILE A 67 -11.09 0.49 2.52
CA ILE A 67 -11.21 1.37 1.36
C ILE A 67 -12.43 2.25 1.57
N GLY A 68 -12.30 3.55 1.37
CA GLY A 68 -13.41 4.50 1.57
C GLY A 68 -14.64 4.11 0.74
N ARG A 69 -15.85 4.20 1.33
CA ARG A 69 -17.12 3.74 0.72
C ARG A 69 -17.42 4.28 -0.68
N TYR A 70 -17.00 5.51 -0.98
CA TYR A 70 -17.22 6.13 -2.30
C TYR A 70 -16.12 5.79 -3.31
N THR A 71 -15.01 5.25 -2.83
CA THR A 71 -13.86 4.82 -3.63
C THR A 71 -13.90 3.34 -3.93
N ARG A 72 -14.38 2.53 -2.98
CA ARG A 72 -14.46 1.07 -3.08
C ARG A 72 -15.52 0.64 -4.10
N LYS A 73 -15.21 -0.36 -4.92
CA LYS A 73 -16.10 -0.90 -5.94
C LYS A 73 -17.31 -1.65 -5.35
N ALA A 74 -17.08 -2.47 -4.34
CA ALA A 74 -18.07 -3.31 -3.67
C ALA A 74 -17.61 -3.66 -2.23
N PRO A 75 -18.47 -4.19 -1.35
CA PRO A 75 -18.05 -4.66 -0.02
C PRO A 75 -16.96 -5.73 -0.07
N ILE A 76 -17.03 -6.59 -1.08
CA ILE A 76 -16.02 -7.62 -1.36
C ILE A 76 -14.81 -6.98 -2.06
N VAL A 77 -13.63 -7.20 -1.51
CA VAL A 77 -12.35 -6.65 -1.98
C VAL A 77 -11.29 -7.74 -2.06
N LEU A 78 -10.20 -7.45 -2.76
CA LEU A 78 -9.09 -8.40 -2.90
C LEU A 78 -8.14 -8.37 -1.69
N ASN A 79 -7.76 -9.56 -1.24
CA ASN A 79 -6.61 -9.83 -0.40
C ASN A 79 -5.92 -11.15 -0.84
N THR A 80 -5.02 -11.03 -1.82
CA THR A 80 -4.26 -12.16 -2.36
C THR A 80 -2.92 -12.36 -1.65
N GLU A 81 -2.76 -11.82 -0.44
CA GLU A 81 -1.48 -11.85 0.30
C GLU A 81 -0.98 -13.28 0.57
N TRP A 82 -1.89 -14.26 0.65
CA TRP A 82 -1.56 -15.67 0.79
C TRP A 82 -0.75 -16.22 -0.40
N GLN A 83 -0.91 -15.66 -1.61
CA GLN A 83 -0.17 -16.14 -2.79
C GLN A 83 1.33 -15.89 -2.64
N LYS A 84 1.75 -14.91 -1.83
CA LYS A 84 3.16 -14.69 -1.48
C LYS A 84 3.79 -15.87 -0.74
N VAL A 85 2.98 -16.79 -0.21
CA VAL A 85 3.43 -18.02 0.46
C VAL A 85 3.74 -19.11 -0.56
N GLN A 86 2.98 -19.17 -1.66
CA GLN A 86 3.07 -20.22 -2.66
C GLN A 86 3.98 -19.88 -3.83
N SER A 87 4.12 -18.59 -4.16
CA SER A 87 4.79 -18.13 -5.38
C SER A 87 6.29 -17.84 -5.23
N THR A 88 7.02 -18.55 -4.37
CA THR A 88 8.41 -18.16 -4.07
C THR A 88 9.36 -19.35 -4.06
N SER A 89 10.10 -19.51 -5.16
CA SER A 89 11.53 -19.79 -4.98
C SER A 89 12.14 -18.52 -4.34
N ALA A 90 12.99 -18.60 -3.31
CA ALA A 90 13.44 -17.35 -2.68
C ALA A 90 14.24 -16.47 -3.65
N GLN A 91 14.68 -17.00 -4.79
CA GLN A 91 15.29 -16.25 -5.86
C GLN A 91 14.39 -15.11 -6.36
N ASP A 92 13.09 -15.37 -6.53
CA ASP A 92 12.16 -14.38 -7.09
C ASP A 92 11.95 -13.22 -6.08
N LEU A 93 11.84 -13.52 -4.79
CA LEU A 93 11.76 -12.49 -3.74
C LEU A 93 13.10 -11.75 -3.52
N ILE A 94 14.24 -12.43 -3.62
CA ILE A 94 15.56 -11.80 -3.49
C ILE A 94 15.81 -10.82 -4.64
N THR A 95 15.42 -11.20 -5.85
CA THR A 95 15.51 -10.36 -7.05
C THR A 95 14.52 -9.20 -7.00
N GLU A 96 13.27 -9.42 -6.55
CA GLU A 96 12.28 -8.36 -6.37
C GLU A 96 12.65 -7.36 -5.26
N MET A 97 13.30 -7.81 -4.17
CA MET A 97 13.60 -6.97 -3.00
C MET A 97 15.05 -6.41 -2.96
N GLY A 98 15.94 -6.88 -3.83
CA GLY A 98 17.34 -6.43 -3.90
C GLY A 98 18.13 -6.66 -2.61
N ILE A 99 17.92 -7.79 -1.92
CA ILE A 99 18.50 -8.08 -0.60
C ILE A 99 19.82 -8.84 -0.72
N THR A 100 20.85 -8.41 0.01
CA THR A 100 22.16 -9.10 0.13
C THR A 100 22.21 -10.02 1.36
N GLU A 101 23.11 -11.02 1.33
CA GLU A 101 23.35 -11.95 2.45
C GLU A 101 23.80 -11.24 3.74
N GLU A 102 24.57 -10.16 3.60
CA GLU A 102 24.97 -9.29 4.71
C GLU A 102 23.77 -8.67 5.42
N ARG A 103 22.77 -8.23 4.65
CA ARG A 103 21.55 -7.63 5.19
C ARG A 103 20.70 -8.65 5.95
N LEU A 104 20.57 -9.88 5.43
CA LEU A 104 19.88 -10.96 6.14
C LEU A 104 20.59 -11.33 7.47
N SER A 105 21.93 -11.27 7.48
CA SER A 105 22.75 -11.50 8.67
C SER A 105 22.57 -10.44 9.75
N ASP A 106 22.40 -9.17 9.37
CA ASP A 106 22.09 -8.09 10.30
C ASP A 106 20.70 -8.25 10.93
N GLU A 107 19.76 -8.82 10.20
CA GLU A 107 18.40 -9.06 10.69
C GLU A 107 18.28 -10.21 11.67
N LEU A 108 18.99 -11.29 11.39
CA LEU A 108 19.12 -12.39 12.34
C LEU A 108 19.68 -11.91 13.68
N MET A 109 20.60 -10.92 13.68
CA MET A 109 21.14 -10.33 14.90
C MET A 109 20.09 -9.55 15.72
N LYS A 110 19.01 -9.06 15.12
CA LYS A 110 17.96 -8.29 15.81
C LYS A 110 16.92 -9.17 16.51
N LEU A 111 16.78 -10.44 16.11
CA LEU A 111 15.82 -11.36 16.70
C LEU A 111 16.14 -11.72 18.17
N LYS A 112 15.11 -12.07 18.94
CA LYS A 112 15.28 -12.58 20.30
C LYS A 112 15.81 -14.02 20.27
N VAL A 113 16.58 -14.41 21.29
CA VAL A 113 17.17 -15.77 21.38
C VAL A 113 16.12 -16.87 21.26
N ALA A 114 14.92 -16.67 21.83
CA ALA A 114 13.82 -17.62 21.74
C ALA A 114 13.35 -17.84 20.28
N GLU A 115 13.30 -16.79 19.47
CA GLU A 115 12.92 -16.87 18.06
C GLU A 115 14.02 -17.50 17.22
N ILE A 116 15.28 -17.16 17.50
CA ILE A 116 16.44 -17.79 16.89
C ILE A 116 16.44 -19.30 17.17
N ARG A 117 16.08 -19.75 18.39
CA ARG A 117 15.95 -21.19 18.69
C ARG A 117 14.83 -21.85 17.90
N LYS A 118 13.68 -21.19 17.71
CA LYS A 118 12.59 -21.69 16.85
C LYS A 118 13.05 -21.82 15.39
N LEU A 119 13.81 -20.84 14.88
CA LEU A 119 14.41 -20.88 13.55
C LEU A 119 15.41 -22.03 13.41
N CYS A 120 16.30 -22.20 14.38
CA CYS A 120 17.25 -23.32 14.42
C CYS A 120 16.53 -24.67 14.36
N LYS A 121 15.46 -24.85 15.17
CA LYS A 121 14.64 -26.06 15.15
C LYS A 121 14.01 -26.33 13.79
N ALA A 122 13.47 -25.28 13.14
CA ALA A 122 12.85 -25.38 11.82
C ALA A 122 13.85 -25.67 10.70
N CYS A 123 15.10 -25.25 10.85
CA CYS A 123 16.20 -25.51 9.91
C CYS A 123 16.96 -26.82 10.22
N GLY A 124 16.51 -27.60 11.21
CA GLY A 124 17.16 -28.85 11.59
C GLY A 124 18.52 -28.68 12.25
N VAL A 125 18.83 -27.52 12.83
CA VAL A 125 20.10 -27.26 13.52
C VAL A 125 19.99 -27.17 15.03
N GLY A 126 21.09 -27.50 15.71
CA GLY A 126 21.17 -27.55 17.17
C GLY A 126 20.73 -26.24 17.83
N THR A 127 19.75 -26.35 18.74
CA THR A 127 19.10 -25.20 19.40
C THR A 127 19.76 -24.79 20.72
N GLN A 128 20.98 -25.26 21.02
CA GLN A 128 21.67 -25.04 22.30
C GLN A 128 22.83 -24.02 22.18
N GLY A 129 23.19 -23.38 23.29
CA GLY A 129 24.29 -22.39 23.32
C GLY A 129 23.83 -20.93 23.32
N SER A 130 24.80 -20.04 23.13
CA SER A 130 24.64 -18.58 23.15
C SER A 130 23.97 -18.06 21.87
N LYS A 131 23.54 -16.80 21.87
CA LYS A 131 22.94 -16.16 20.68
C LYS A 131 23.89 -16.21 19.48
N THR A 132 25.18 -15.96 19.70
CA THR A 132 26.22 -16.00 18.67
C THR A 132 26.42 -17.41 18.11
N ASP A 133 26.35 -18.45 18.95
CA ASP A 133 26.47 -19.84 18.49
C ASP A 133 25.31 -20.23 17.57
N LEU A 134 24.09 -19.84 17.95
CA LEU A 134 22.89 -20.11 17.15
C LEU A 134 22.93 -19.37 15.80
N LEU A 135 23.38 -18.11 15.80
CA LEU A 135 23.54 -17.30 14.59
C LEU A 135 24.61 -17.86 13.66
N SER A 136 25.75 -18.29 14.22
CA SER A 136 26.83 -18.92 13.46
C SER A 136 26.35 -20.19 12.77
N ARG A 137 25.56 -21.03 13.45
CA ARG A 137 24.97 -22.24 12.85
C ARG A 137 23.94 -21.93 11.76
N LEU A 138 23.10 -20.92 11.95
CA LEU A 138 22.16 -20.47 10.91
C LEU A 138 22.92 -19.96 9.67
N ARG A 139 23.96 -19.14 9.85
CA ARG A 139 24.84 -18.68 8.77
C ARG A 139 25.54 -19.83 8.04
N GLY A 140 26.04 -20.83 8.78
CA GLY A 140 26.65 -22.01 8.17
C GLY A 140 25.68 -22.83 7.32
N GLN A 141 24.39 -22.85 7.65
CA GLN A 141 23.36 -23.53 6.85
C GLN A 141 22.93 -22.73 5.62
N MET A 142 23.05 -21.39 5.66
CA MET A 142 22.73 -20.51 4.54
C MET A 142 23.61 -20.74 3.30
N GLN A 143 24.67 -21.55 3.42
CA GLN A 143 25.46 -22.06 2.30
C GLN A 143 24.64 -22.96 1.37
N THR A 144 23.56 -23.57 1.87
CA THR A 144 22.64 -24.35 1.05
C THR A 144 21.40 -23.53 0.69
N ARG A 145 21.05 -23.54 -0.60
CA ARG A 145 19.96 -22.73 -1.15
C ARG A 145 18.62 -23.01 -0.46
N THR A 146 18.30 -24.27 -0.20
CA THR A 146 17.06 -24.67 0.48
C THR A 146 16.96 -24.16 1.92
N ALA A 147 18.08 -24.05 2.64
CA ALA A 147 18.08 -23.52 4.00
C ALA A 147 18.08 -21.99 4.02
N TYR A 148 18.76 -21.35 3.07
CA TYR A 148 18.67 -19.89 2.85
C TYR A 148 17.22 -19.46 2.64
N ASP A 149 16.50 -20.13 1.73
CA ASP A 149 15.10 -19.82 1.40
C ASP A 149 14.17 -19.95 2.61
N LYS A 150 14.35 -21.02 3.41
CA LYS A 150 13.59 -21.23 4.65
C LYS A 150 13.90 -20.18 5.72
N ILE A 151 15.17 -19.81 5.88
CA ILE A 151 15.59 -18.77 6.84
C ILE A 151 15.06 -17.41 6.38
N PHE A 152 15.20 -17.08 5.10
CA PHE A 152 14.71 -15.85 4.50
C PHE A 152 13.18 -15.72 4.66
N GLN A 153 12.40 -16.72 4.26
CA GLN A 153 10.94 -16.73 4.42
C GLN A 153 10.49 -16.62 5.87
N LYS A 154 11.26 -17.11 6.84
CA LYS A 154 10.91 -17.04 8.26
C LYS A 154 11.37 -15.74 8.94
N VAL A 155 12.46 -15.13 8.49
CA VAL A 155 12.98 -13.84 8.99
C VAL A 155 12.20 -12.67 8.38
N TRP A 156 11.89 -12.74 7.08
CA TRP A 156 11.19 -11.70 6.33
C TRP A 156 9.69 -11.95 6.16
N GLY A 157 9.19 -13.13 6.52
CA GLY A 157 7.76 -13.42 6.53
C GLY A 157 6.98 -12.80 7.70
N ALA A 158 7.64 -12.02 8.58
CA ALA A 158 7.00 -11.26 9.64
C ALA A 158 6.14 -10.11 9.05
N SER A 159 5.06 -9.72 9.74
CA SER A 159 4.09 -8.71 9.27
C SER A 159 4.77 -7.47 8.67
N GLY A 160 4.42 -7.09 7.45
CA GLY A 160 5.06 -6.01 6.69
C GLY A 160 4.64 -4.60 7.10
N GLY A 161 3.84 -4.48 8.16
CA GLY A 161 3.38 -3.21 8.68
C GLY A 161 2.03 -2.83 8.08
N TRP A 162 1.95 -1.64 7.50
CA TRP A 162 0.72 -1.15 6.88
C TRP A 162 1.04 -0.31 5.63
N ALA A 163 0.25 -0.51 4.59
CA ALA A 163 0.31 0.20 3.33
C ALA A 163 -0.88 1.17 3.23
N VAL A 164 -0.67 2.32 2.59
CA VAL A 164 -1.71 3.34 2.39
C VAL A 164 -1.74 3.84 0.96
N ILE A 165 -2.93 4.22 0.50
CA ILE A 165 -3.12 5.02 -0.70
C ILE A 165 -3.77 6.34 -0.29
N LEU A 166 -3.15 7.45 -0.67
CA LEU A 166 -3.57 8.81 -0.33
C LEU A 166 -3.46 9.75 -1.53
N CYS A 167 -4.29 10.79 -1.59
CA CYS A 167 -4.14 11.83 -2.62
C CYS A 167 -3.01 12.81 -2.29
N PRO A 168 -2.63 13.72 -3.19
CA PRO A 168 -1.61 14.74 -2.93
C PRO A 168 -1.90 15.66 -1.73
N CYS A 169 -3.18 15.84 -1.35
CA CYS A 169 -3.54 16.57 -0.12
C CYS A 169 -3.28 15.74 1.16
N GLY A 170 -2.95 14.46 1.00
CA GLY A 170 -2.75 13.45 2.03
C GLY A 170 -4.02 13.00 2.73
N VAL A 171 -5.16 13.02 2.03
CA VAL A 171 -6.37 12.31 2.46
C VAL A 171 -6.18 10.84 2.11
N VAL A 172 -6.34 9.95 3.08
CA VAL A 172 -6.18 8.50 2.92
C VAL A 172 -7.47 7.88 2.38
N TYR A 173 -7.36 7.18 1.25
CA TYR A 173 -8.45 6.47 0.58
C TYR A 173 -8.43 4.97 0.85
N SER A 174 -7.26 4.40 1.12
CA SER A 174 -7.12 2.99 1.45
C SER A 174 -6.02 2.76 2.47
N VAL A 175 -6.22 1.78 3.34
CA VAL A 175 -5.19 1.26 4.25
C VAL A 175 -5.29 -0.25 4.33
N LYS A 176 -4.15 -0.94 4.21
CA LYS A 176 -4.03 -2.39 4.41
C LYS A 176 -3.01 -2.65 5.50
N PHE A 177 -3.37 -3.48 6.47
CA PHE A 177 -2.44 -4.00 7.47
C PHE A 177 -1.92 -5.33 6.97
N LEU A 178 -0.61 -5.43 6.81
CA LEU A 178 0.00 -6.51 6.04
C LEU A 178 0.38 -7.67 6.97
N ILE A 179 -0.09 -8.86 6.64
CA ILE A 179 0.28 -10.09 7.35
C ILE A 179 1.71 -10.50 6.97
N ARG A 180 2.18 -10.12 5.77
CA ARG A 180 3.49 -10.40 5.18
C ARG A 180 4.19 -9.11 4.77
N ALA A 181 5.43 -9.20 4.30
CA ALA A 181 6.14 -8.07 3.73
C ALA A 181 5.32 -7.37 2.63
N GLU A 182 5.40 -6.04 2.61
CA GLU A 182 4.79 -5.18 1.61
C GLU A 182 5.34 -5.50 0.21
N SER A 183 4.47 -5.50 -0.80
CA SER A 183 4.83 -5.76 -2.19
C SER A 183 3.88 -5.06 -3.17
N PRO A 184 4.23 -4.93 -4.46
CA PRO A 184 3.33 -4.45 -5.51
C PRO A 184 1.96 -5.14 -5.55
N ARG A 185 1.88 -6.41 -5.11
CA ARG A 185 0.64 -7.17 -4.99
C ARG A 185 -0.39 -6.50 -4.10
N ASP A 186 0.04 -5.94 -2.97
CA ASP A 186 -0.86 -5.36 -1.97
C ASP A 186 -1.53 -4.10 -2.50
N PHE A 187 -0.77 -3.27 -3.21
CA PHE A 187 -1.30 -2.08 -3.87
C PHE A 187 -2.18 -2.45 -5.06
N SER A 188 -1.79 -3.45 -5.85
CA SER A 188 -2.61 -3.95 -6.95
C SER A 188 -3.97 -4.45 -6.46
N ASP A 189 -4.00 -5.19 -5.35
CA ASP A 189 -5.25 -5.64 -4.71
C ASP A 189 -6.15 -4.46 -4.30
N MET A 190 -5.57 -3.43 -3.66
CA MET A 190 -6.31 -2.22 -3.30
C MET A 190 -6.82 -1.49 -4.55
N LEU A 191 -5.98 -1.27 -5.57
CA LEU A 191 -6.35 -0.56 -6.81
C LEU A 191 -7.45 -1.30 -7.58
N PHE A 192 -7.36 -2.63 -7.70
CA PHE A 192 -8.39 -3.44 -8.35
C PHE A 192 -9.71 -3.50 -7.57
N SER A 193 -9.67 -3.16 -6.28
CA SER A 193 -10.85 -3.05 -5.42
C SER A 193 -11.47 -1.64 -5.44
N TRP A 194 -10.86 -0.67 -6.14
CA TRP A 194 -11.45 0.65 -6.37
C TRP A 194 -12.48 0.60 -7.49
N LYS A 195 -13.51 1.44 -7.37
CA LYS A 195 -14.54 1.62 -8.40
C LYS A 195 -13.93 2.17 -9.70
N HIS A 196 -13.01 3.10 -9.55
CA HIS A 196 -12.24 3.69 -10.63
C HIS A 196 -10.77 3.77 -10.18
N MET A 197 -9.89 3.08 -10.90
CA MET A 197 -8.45 3.15 -10.66
C MET A 197 -7.95 4.56 -11.02
N PRO A 198 -7.07 5.19 -10.26
CA PRO A 198 -6.54 6.51 -10.61
C PRO A 198 -5.73 6.46 -11.91
N ASN A 199 -5.81 7.50 -12.74
CA ASN A 199 -5.01 7.62 -13.95
C ASN A 199 -3.50 7.75 -13.66
N ILE A 200 -3.12 8.27 -12.49
CA ILE A 200 -1.72 8.42 -12.07
C ILE A 200 -1.52 7.76 -10.70
N CYS A 201 -0.68 6.74 -10.66
CA CYS A 201 -0.19 6.11 -9.43
C CYS A 201 1.26 6.52 -9.19
N ILE A 202 1.55 7.20 -8.07
CA ILE A 202 2.92 7.52 -7.67
C ILE A 202 3.35 6.51 -6.61
N TYR A 203 4.45 5.81 -6.84
CA TYR A 203 4.89 4.70 -6.00
C TYR A 203 6.40 4.49 -6.03
N ASP A 204 6.98 4.11 -4.89
CA ASP A 204 8.42 3.88 -4.72
C ASP A 204 8.98 2.82 -5.68
N PHE A 205 8.16 1.83 -6.03
CA PHE A 205 8.50 0.77 -6.98
C PHE A 205 7.52 0.74 -8.15
N ALA A 206 7.35 1.89 -8.81
CA ALA A 206 6.39 2.12 -9.88
C ALA A 206 6.43 1.07 -10.99
N ARG A 207 7.62 0.70 -11.48
CA ARG A 207 7.81 -0.37 -12.47
C ARG A 207 7.24 -1.71 -11.97
N GLY A 208 7.57 -2.11 -10.75
CA GLY A 208 7.06 -3.33 -10.14
C GLY A 208 5.54 -3.34 -10.00
N LEU A 209 4.95 -2.20 -9.63
CA LEU A 209 3.48 -2.03 -9.59
C LEU A 209 2.85 -2.23 -10.97
N ALA A 210 3.37 -1.55 -11.99
CA ALA A 210 2.84 -1.65 -13.35
C ALA A 210 2.94 -3.06 -13.91
N THR A 211 4.14 -3.65 -13.87
CA THR A 211 4.38 -5.02 -14.36
C THR A 211 3.51 -6.03 -13.62
N HIS A 212 3.45 -5.96 -12.28
CA HIS A 212 2.68 -6.90 -11.49
C HIS A 212 1.17 -6.79 -11.77
N ALA A 213 0.63 -5.58 -11.89
CA ALA A 213 -0.78 -5.38 -12.21
C ALA A 213 -1.14 -5.84 -13.63
N ASN A 214 -0.28 -5.54 -14.62
CA ASN A 214 -0.47 -5.95 -16.02
C ASN A 214 -0.42 -7.47 -16.18
N VAL A 215 0.55 -8.15 -15.57
CA VAL A 215 0.64 -9.63 -15.60
C VAL A 215 -0.58 -10.29 -14.96
N ARG A 216 -1.17 -9.67 -13.93
CA ARG A 216 -2.39 -10.19 -13.27
C ARG A 216 -3.66 -10.01 -14.08
N ARG A 217 -3.69 -9.06 -15.02
CA ARG A 217 -4.84 -8.79 -15.89
C ARG A 217 -4.36 -8.46 -17.31
N PRO A 218 -3.77 -9.44 -18.02
CA PRO A 218 -3.10 -9.20 -19.30
C PRO A 218 -4.08 -8.73 -20.40
N GLU A 219 -5.34 -9.15 -20.34
CA GLU A 219 -6.37 -8.71 -21.30
C GLU A 219 -6.79 -7.26 -21.08
N ALA A 220 -6.77 -6.78 -19.83
CA ALA A 220 -7.21 -5.44 -19.48
C ALA A 220 -6.07 -4.41 -19.49
N MET A 221 -4.81 -4.86 -19.39
CA MET A 221 -3.61 -4.01 -19.25
C MET A 221 -3.84 -2.78 -18.36
N PRO A 222 -4.06 -2.95 -17.04
CA PRO A 222 -4.46 -1.88 -16.14
C PRO A 222 -3.56 -0.64 -16.13
N PHE A 223 -2.28 -0.78 -16.49
CA PHE A 223 -1.37 0.32 -16.76
C PHE A 223 -1.02 0.36 -18.24
N ALA A 224 -1.65 1.29 -18.95
CA ALA A 224 -1.52 1.54 -20.38
C ALA A 224 -1.72 3.05 -20.65
N PRO A 225 -1.15 3.62 -21.72
CA PRO A 225 -0.32 2.99 -22.74
C PRO A 225 1.08 2.63 -22.23
N PHE A 226 1.84 1.90 -23.07
CA PHE A 226 3.27 1.62 -22.86
C PHE A 226 3.61 1.02 -21.49
N GLU A 227 2.80 0.10 -20.98
CA GLU A 227 3.00 -0.49 -19.64
C GLU A 227 3.03 0.55 -18.51
N GLY A 228 2.29 1.64 -18.68
CA GLY A 228 2.20 2.76 -17.75
C GLY A 228 3.41 3.69 -17.74
N LEU A 229 4.24 3.68 -18.79
CA LEU A 229 5.28 4.68 -19.06
C LEU A 229 4.68 5.93 -19.71
N LEU A 230 5.27 7.10 -19.47
CA LEU A 230 4.77 8.37 -20.04
C LEU A 230 4.99 8.48 -21.56
N ALA A 231 5.93 7.73 -22.11
CA ALA A 231 6.20 7.65 -23.53
C ALA A 231 6.65 6.23 -23.91
N GLU A 232 6.60 5.92 -25.19
CA GLU A 232 7.10 4.64 -25.72
C GLU A 232 8.61 4.49 -25.45
N ASP A 233 9.04 3.25 -25.21
CA ASP A 233 10.43 2.87 -24.95
C ASP A 233 11.28 2.88 -26.23
N THR A 234 11.49 4.08 -26.78
CA THR A 234 12.34 4.31 -27.95
C THR A 234 13.66 4.96 -27.53
N GLU A 235 14.71 4.74 -28.31
CA GLU A 235 16.03 5.29 -28.01
C GLU A 235 16.01 6.84 -27.92
N ASP A 236 15.21 7.49 -28.77
CA ASP A 236 15.06 8.95 -28.77
C ASP A 236 14.32 9.47 -27.53
N ASN A 237 13.25 8.79 -27.11
CA ASN A 237 12.53 9.15 -25.89
C ASN A 237 13.41 8.97 -24.65
N LEU A 238 14.17 7.87 -24.57
CA LEU A 238 15.10 7.62 -23.48
C LEU A 238 16.21 8.67 -23.43
N ARG A 239 16.82 9.01 -24.57
CA ARG A 239 17.83 10.08 -24.65
C ARG A 239 17.24 11.40 -24.17
N ALA A 240 16.06 11.77 -24.66
CA ALA A 240 15.38 13.02 -24.29
C ALA A 240 14.99 13.05 -22.80
N ALA A 241 14.57 11.93 -22.22
CA ALA A 241 14.24 11.83 -20.79
C ALA A 241 15.48 11.92 -19.90
N LEU A 242 16.60 11.31 -20.32
CA LEU A 242 17.88 11.38 -19.61
C LEU A 242 18.51 12.77 -19.69
N SER A 243 18.37 13.48 -20.82
CA SER A 243 18.82 14.87 -20.98
C SER A 243 17.88 15.90 -20.34
N GLY A 244 16.73 15.47 -19.80
CA GLY A 244 15.75 16.37 -19.18
C GLY A 244 15.00 17.25 -20.18
N THR A 245 14.98 16.89 -21.46
CA THR A 245 14.32 17.64 -22.54
C THR A 245 12.98 17.04 -22.95
N LEU A 246 12.69 15.79 -22.56
CA LEU A 246 11.40 15.16 -22.81
C LEU A 246 10.30 15.84 -21.99
N THR A 247 9.23 16.23 -22.66
CA THR A 247 8.00 16.74 -22.04
C THR A 247 6.81 15.97 -22.58
N VAL A 248 5.95 15.48 -21.70
CA VAL A 248 4.69 14.80 -22.04
C VAL A 248 3.55 15.57 -21.40
N SER A 249 2.73 16.23 -22.20
CA SER A 249 1.56 16.98 -21.72
C SER A 249 0.38 16.04 -21.53
N LEU A 250 -0.22 16.09 -20.34
CA LEU A 250 -1.44 15.37 -19.97
C LEU A 250 -2.53 16.39 -19.57
N PRO A 251 -3.08 17.16 -20.53
CA PRO A 251 -3.96 18.30 -20.23
C PRO A 251 -5.25 17.86 -19.52
N TRP A 252 -5.65 16.60 -19.70
CA TRP A 252 -6.83 16.02 -19.08
C TRP A 252 -6.75 15.86 -17.55
N LEU A 253 -5.57 16.06 -16.96
CA LEU A 253 -5.39 16.17 -15.52
C LEU A 253 -5.95 17.48 -14.95
N ASN A 254 -5.97 18.55 -15.75
CA ASN A 254 -6.51 19.85 -15.37
C ASN A 254 -7.97 20.00 -15.79
N GLU A 255 -8.31 19.57 -17.01
CA GLU A 255 -9.65 19.71 -17.57
C GLU A 255 -10.12 18.38 -18.18
N LYS A 256 -11.27 17.87 -17.75
CA LYS A 256 -11.82 16.60 -18.25
C LYS A 256 -11.89 16.60 -19.80
N LYS A 257 -11.50 15.48 -20.44
CA LYS A 257 -11.64 15.30 -21.90
C LYS A 257 -13.09 15.52 -22.33
N LEU A 258 -13.29 16.28 -23.41
CA LEU A 258 -14.60 16.48 -24.04
C LEU A 258 -15.07 15.18 -24.72
N ASP A 259 -14.18 14.56 -25.48
CA ASP A 259 -14.38 13.25 -26.07
C ASP A 259 -13.79 12.19 -25.12
N GLU A 260 -14.66 11.63 -24.27
CA GLU A 260 -14.28 10.66 -23.24
C GLU A 260 -13.87 9.31 -23.86
N ASP A 261 -12.81 8.71 -23.34
CA ASP A 261 -12.38 7.38 -23.76
C ASP A 261 -13.35 6.29 -23.26
N VAL A 262 -13.36 5.15 -23.95
CA VAL A 262 -14.10 3.97 -23.49
C VAL A 262 -13.51 3.48 -22.17
N SER A 263 -14.36 3.21 -21.18
CA SER A 263 -13.95 2.78 -19.84
C SER A 263 -13.04 3.79 -19.11
N CYS A 264 -13.14 5.07 -19.45
CA CYS A 264 -12.33 6.12 -18.84
C CYS A 264 -12.59 6.32 -17.34
N HIS A 265 -11.64 6.99 -16.68
CA HIS A 265 -11.84 7.50 -15.34
C HIS A 265 -12.82 8.71 -15.38
N PRO A 266 -13.87 8.74 -14.54
CA PRO A 266 -14.99 9.67 -14.69
C PRO A 266 -14.63 11.15 -14.46
N VAL A 267 -13.50 11.41 -13.80
CA VAL A 267 -13.00 12.77 -13.50
C VAL A 267 -12.21 13.36 -14.66
N THR A 268 -11.42 12.55 -15.35
CA THR A 268 -10.45 12.99 -16.36
C THR A 268 -10.93 12.72 -17.78
N GLY A 269 -11.85 11.76 -17.96
CA GLY A 269 -12.30 11.32 -19.27
C GLY A 269 -11.23 10.51 -20.02
N SER A 270 -10.09 10.21 -19.38
CA SER A 270 -9.00 9.41 -19.96
C SER A 270 -9.05 7.97 -19.46
N SER A 271 -8.77 7.02 -20.37
CA SER A 271 -8.52 5.61 -20.05
C SER A 271 -7.04 5.30 -19.75
N ASP A 272 -6.16 6.31 -19.81
CA ASP A 272 -4.73 6.11 -19.62
C ASP A 272 -4.39 6.02 -18.13
N HIS A 273 -3.55 5.07 -17.77
CA HIS A 273 -3.11 4.76 -16.42
C HIS A 273 -1.59 4.61 -16.37
N TYR A 274 -0.93 5.50 -15.66
CA TYR A 274 0.53 5.55 -15.51
C TYR A 274 0.97 5.21 -14.10
N ALA A 275 2.12 4.54 -13.98
CA ALA A 275 2.80 4.33 -12.71
C ALA A 275 4.12 5.10 -12.73
N LEU A 276 4.22 6.11 -11.87
CA LEU A 276 5.33 7.06 -11.80
C LEU A 276 6.11 6.90 -10.50
N TYR A 277 7.40 7.20 -10.53
CA TYR A 277 8.23 7.17 -9.33
C TYR A 277 7.96 8.37 -8.44
N ASP A 278 8.03 8.17 -7.13
CA ASP A 278 8.23 9.29 -6.21
C ASP A 278 9.62 9.90 -6.45
N LYS A 279 9.69 11.24 -6.46
CA LYS A 279 10.92 12.02 -6.58
C LYS A 279 12.05 11.56 -5.66
N PHE A 280 11.74 11.09 -4.44
CA PHE A 280 12.77 10.60 -3.51
C PHE A 280 13.36 9.24 -3.88
N HIS A 281 12.68 8.51 -4.76
CA HIS A 281 13.01 7.14 -5.14
C HIS A 281 13.42 6.99 -6.61
N GLU A 282 13.33 8.05 -7.41
CA GLU A 282 13.78 8.10 -8.81
C GLU A 282 15.26 7.71 -9.00
N SER A 283 16.14 8.03 -8.04
CA SER A 283 17.57 7.73 -8.13
C SER A 283 17.96 6.29 -7.74
N ASN A 284 17.01 5.50 -7.20
CA ASN A 284 17.29 4.14 -6.78
C ASN A 284 17.19 3.11 -7.92
N SER A 285 16.64 3.50 -9.07
CA SER A 285 16.54 2.58 -10.20
C SER A 285 17.83 2.51 -11.01
N LYS A 286 18.12 1.29 -11.50
CA LYS A 286 19.22 0.97 -12.42
C LYS A 286 18.74 0.79 -13.86
N ASP A 287 17.43 0.77 -14.12
CA ASP A 287 16.85 0.58 -15.45
C ASP A 287 16.65 1.94 -16.12
N VAL A 288 17.22 2.11 -17.31
CA VAL A 288 17.15 3.37 -18.07
C VAL A 288 15.71 3.73 -18.41
N ARG A 289 14.82 2.74 -18.58
CA ARG A 289 13.40 2.95 -18.90
C ARG A 289 12.63 3.66 -17.79
N ASP A 290 13.12 3.58 -16.56
CA ASP A 290 12.51 4.29 -15.44
C ASP A 290 12.68 5.81 -15.54
N SER A 291 13.56 6.29 -16.43
CA SER A 291 13.58 7.70 -16.83
C SER A 291 12.23 8.17 -17.40
N LEU A 292 11.46 7.30 -18.07
CA LEU A 292 10.12 7.59 -18.62
C LEU A 292 8.99 7.52 -17.58
N ARG A 293 9.32 7.27 -16.31
CA ARG A 293 8.38 7.24 -15.17
C ARG A 293 8.54 8.44 -14.23
N LYS A 294 9.35 9.43 -14.62
CA LYS A 294 9.62 10.62 -13.80
C LYS A 294 8.47 11.62 -13.88
N ILE A 295 8.00 12.08 -12.71
CA ILE A 295 6.92 13.06 -12.62
C ILE A 295 7.28 14.38 -13.33
N GLN A 296 8.57 14.71 -13.34
CA GLN A 296 9.15 15.92 -13.93
C GLN A 296 8.81 16.10 -15.42
N ILE A 297 8.58 14.99 -16.13
CA ILE A 297 8.28 14.97 -17.57
C ILE A 297 6.88 15.53 -17.86
N VAL A 298 5.98 15.53 -16.87
CA VAL A 298 4.59 15.98 -17.03
C VAL A 298 4.41 17.38 -16.41
N PRO A 299 4.26 18.45 -17.22
CA PRO A 299 4.10 19.81 -16.71
C PRO A 299 2.92 19.96 -15.75
N GLU A 300 1.82 19.25 -15.98
CA GLU A 300 0.61 19.30 -15.17
C GLU A 300 0.81 18.71 -13.76
N LEU A 301 1.79 17.81 -13.59
CA LEU A 301 2.16 17.21 -12.30
C LEU A 301 3.39 17.88 -11.66
N ALA A 302 4.26 18.47 -12.48
CA ALA A 302 5.51 19.06 -12.07
C ALA A 302 5.29 20.26 -11.13
N GLY A 303 5.55 20.04 -9.84
CA GLY A 303 5.43 21.09 -8.82
C GLY A 303 4.02 21.27 -8.26
N SER A 304 3.00 20.65 -8.86
CA SER A 304 1.62 20.64 -8.36
C SER A 304 1.36 19.50 -7.37
N VAL A 305 2.06 18.37 -7.53
CA VAL A 305 1.90 17.20 -6.67
C VAL A 305 2.88 17.22 -5.51
N ASN A 306 2.34 17.16 -4.29
CA ASN A 306 3.11 16.89 -3.08
C ASN A 306 3.42 15.39 -2.97
N THR A 307 4.60 14.97 -3.41
CA THR A 307 5.02 13.56 -3.29
C THR A 307 5.36 13.17 -1.85
N GLN A 308 5.67 14.15 -0.98
CA GLN A 308 6.03 13.91 0.43
C GLN A 308 4.84 13.55 1.35
N ALA A 309 3.62 13.49 0.81
CA ALA A 309 2.42 13.38 1.63
C ALA A 309 2.39 12.07 2.44
N ALA A 310 2.94 10.98 1.88
CA ALA A 310 3.04 9.69 2.56
C ALA A 310 4.09 9.73 3.68
N GLU A 311 5.28 10.28 3.43
CA GLU A 311 6.35 10.44 4.41
C GLU A 311 5.90 11.32 5.58
N GLN A 312 5.19 12.41 5.28
CA GLN A 312 4.64 13.31 6.29
C GLN A 312 3.62 12.57 7.17
N LEU A 313 2.74 11.76 6.57
CA LEU A 313 1.81 10.91 7.30
C LEU A 313 2.56 9.92 8.22
N PHE A 314 3.48 9.13 7.67
CA PHE A 314 4.25 8.16 8.44
C PHE A 314 5.08 8.83 9.54
N SER A 315 5.68 9.99 9.25
CA SER A 315 6.44 10.76 10.22
C SER A 315 5.57 11.22 11.40
N GLY A 316 4.35 11.70 11.11
CA GLY A 316 3.36 12.04 12.13
C GLY A 316 2.97 10.83 12.98
N MET A 317 2.79 9.66 12.34
CA MET A 317 2.44 8.42 13.02
C MET A 317 3.55 7.86 13.90
N ARG A 318 4.83 8.15 13.62
CA ARG A 318 5.96 7.63 14.42
C ARG A 318 5.88 7.97 15.90
N LYS A 319 5.28 9.11 16.25
CA LYS A 319 5.05 9.51 17.65
C LYS A 319 4.18 8.51 18.42
N ASN A 320 3.35 7.77 17.70
CA ASN A 320 2.39 6.82 18.24
C ASN A 320 2.92 5.39 18.32
N ASN A 321 4.06 5.10 17.68
CA ASN A 321 4.57 3.73 17.53
C ASN A 321 4.78 3.02 18.87
N TYR A 322 5.20 3.73 19.92
CA TYR A 322 5.43 3.10 21.22
C TYR A 322 4.17 2.42 21.75
N PHE A 323 3.02 3.11 21.76
CA PHE A 323 1.78 2.54 22.27
C PHE A 323 1.14 1.59 21.25
N LEU A 324 1.16 1.94 19.97
CA LEU A 324 0.54 1.14 18.91
C LEU A 324 1.18 -0.25 18.81
N ASN A 325 2.50 -0.34 18.98
CA ASN A 325 3.21 -1.62 18.88
C ASN A 325 3.03 -2.54 20.10
N MET A 326 2.44 -2.03 21.19
CA MET A 326 2.12 -2.81 22.40
C MET A 326 0.68 -3.34 22.39
N MET A 327 -0.09 -2.97 21.38
CA MET A 327 -1.49 -3.37 21.24
C MET A 327 -1.65 -4.72 20.53
N SER A 328 -2.79 -5.38 20.73
CA SER A 328 -3.16 -6.51 19.89
C SER A 328 -3.38 -6.05 18.44
N PRO A 329 -3.27 -6.95 17.43
CA PRO A 329 -3.42 -6.59 16.03
C PRO A 329 -4.71 -5.81 15.73
N THR A 330 -5.86 -6.32 16.19
CA THR A 330 -7.18 -5.70 15.96
C THR A 330 -7.30 -4.34 16.64
N THR A 331 -6.77 -4.22 17.87
CA THR A 331 -6.70 -2.95 18.61
C THR A 331 -5.88 -1.92 17.85
N HIS A 332 -4.70 -2.32 17.35
CA HIS A 332 -3.83 -1.44 16.58
C HIS A 332 -4.55 -0.92 15.34
N MET A 333 -5.16 -1.82 14.55
CA MET A 333 -5.88 -1.46 13.34
C MET A 333 -7.00 -0.46 13.60
N PHE A 334 -7.79 -0.71 14.65
CA PHE A 334 -8.87 0.18 15.04
C PHE A 334 -8.33 1.58 15.35
N PHE A 335 -7.30 1.70 16.19
CA PHE A 335 -6.76 3.01 16.56
C PHE A 335 -6.12 3.73 15.38
N VAL A 336 -5.31 3.04 14.56
CA VAL A 336 -4.72 3.66 13.37
C VAL A 336 -5.82 4.15 12.42
N ARG A 337 -6.85 3.34 12.13
CA ARG A 337 -7.95 3.77 11.28
C ARG A 337 -8.67 5.00 11.84
N ASN A 338 -8.87 5.07 13.16
CA ASN A 338 -9.47 6.24 13.80
C ASN A 338 -8.60 7.49 13.66
N ILE A 339 -7.28 7.37 13.85
CA ILE A 339 -6.35 8.48 13.64
C ILE A 339 -6.43 8.97 12.18
N LEU A 340 -6.39 8.05 11.21
CA LEU A 340 -6.50 8.40 9.79
C LEU A 340 -7.85 9.05 9.46
N HIS A 341 -8.93 8.58 10.07
CA HIS A 341 -10.25 9.17 9.90
C HIS A 341 -10.31 10.62 10.39
N ILE A 342 -9.82 10.88 11.61
CA ILE A 342 -9.76 12.23 12.18
C ILE A 342 -8.89 13.15 11.31
N GLN A 343 -7.71 12.68 10.88
CA GLN A 343 -6.84 13.44 9.98
C GLN A 343 -7.52 13.77 8.64
N ASN A 344 -8.24 12.81 8.06
CA ASN A 344 -9.01 13.03 6.84
C ASN A 344 -10.10 14.09 7.05
N GLU A 345 -10.83 14.05 8.18
CA GLU A 345 -11.83 15.06 8.51
C GLU A 345 -11.22 16.45 8.67
N GLU A 346 -10.11 16.57 9.39
CA GLU A 346 -9.39 17.84 9.60
C GLU A 346 -8.90 18.43 8.28
N LYS A 347 -8.32 17.61 7.41
CA LYS A 347 -7.87 18.03 6.07
C LYS A 347 -9.04 18.50 5.21
N ASN A 348 -10.16 17.77 5.22
CA ASN A 348 -11.35 18.15 4.49
C ASN A 348 -11.97 19.45 5.03
N LYS A 349 -12.03 19.62 6.35
CA LYS A 349 -12.50 20.87 7.00
C LYS A 349 -11.59 22.05 6.63
N SER A 350 -10.27 21.86 6.70
CA SER A 350 -9.30 22.90 6.32
C SER A 350 -9.45 23.32 4.86
N MET A 351 -9.61 22.35 3.95
CA MET A 351 -9.83 22.63 2.53
C MET A 351 -11.15 23.38 2.29
N LEU A 352 -12.24 22.95 2.96
CA LEU A 352 -13.53 23.62 2.90
C LEU A 352 -13.42 25.09 3.34
N THR A 353 -12.75 25.36 4.46
CA THR A 353 -12.52 26.73 4.95
C THR A 353 -11.70 27.56 3.95
N LYS A 354 -10.69 26.99 3.29
CA LYS A 354 -9.91 27.68 2.26
C LYS A 354 -10.77 28.07 1.06
N ILE A 355 -11.60 27.15 0.56
CA ILE A 355 -12.54 27.41 -0.54
C ILE A 355 -13.52 28.53 -0.14
N GLN A 356 -14.13 28.43 1.04
CA GLN A 356 -15.08 29.45 1.53
C GLN A 356 -14.44 30.84 1.68
N LYS A 357 -13.21 30.92 2.18
CA LYS A 357 -12.47 32.20 2.26
C LYS A 357 -12.17 32.78 0.88
N GLY A 358 -11.77 31.94 -0.07
CA GLY A 358 -11.52 32.34 -1.46
C GLY A 358 -12.76 32.92 -2.15
N HIS A 359 -13.95 32.46 -1.75
CA HIS A 359 -15.23 32.94 -2.25
C HIS A 359 -16.00 33.82 -1.25
N SER A 360 -15.31 34.48 -0.30
CA SER A 360 -15.94 35.27 0.76
C SER A 360 -16.91 36.38 0.30
N LYS A 361 -16.86 36.77 -0.98
CA LYS A 361 -17.77 37.75 -1.61
C LYS A 361 -18.97 37.14 -2.35
N THR A 362 -19.09 35.81 -2.39
CA THR A 362 -20.14 35.11 -3.14
C THR A 362 -20.62 33.90 -2.35
N THR A 363 -21.92 33.80 -2.09
CA THR A 363 -22.48 32.60 -1.46
C THR A 363 -22.37 31.43 -2.43
N VAL A 364 -21.38 30.58 -2.22
CA VAL A 364 -21.16 29.38 -3.02
C VAL A 364 -21.91 28.22 -2.38
N ASN A 365 -22.89 27.66 -3.08
CA ASN A 365 -23.56 26.44 -2.65
C ASN A 365 -22.61 25.27 -2.93
N LEU A 366 -22.00 24.72 -1.88
CA LEU A 366 -21.08 23.58 -2.00
C LEU A 366 -21.85 22.29 -1.80
N GLN A 367 -21.81 21.40 -2.80
CA GLN A 367 -22.49 20.10 -2.78
C GLN A 367 -21.49 18.99 -3.04
N LYS A 368 -21.84 17.75 -2.67
CA LYS A 368 -21.07 16.57 -3.07
C LYS A 368 -21.64 16.01 -4.38
N ASP A 369 -20.78 15.73 -5.35
CA ASP A 369 -21.20 15.04 -6.57
C ASP A 369 -21.39 13.52 -6.34
N SER A 370 -21.75 12.79 -7.39
CA SER A 370 -21.94 11.32 -7.35
C SER A 370 -20.67 10.54 -6.98
N LEU A 371 -19.50 11.19 -7.05
CA LEU A 371 -18.19 10.64 -6.67
C LEU A 371 -17.78 11.06 -5.26
N GLY A 372 -18.64 11.79 -4.54
CA GLY A 372 -18.37 12.29 -3.20
C GLY A 372 -17.42 13.49 -3.15
N ARG A 373 -17.08 14.10 -4.29
CA ARG A 373 -16.22 15.28 -4.38
C ARG A 373 -17.01 16.54 -4.08
N LEU A 374 -16.39 17.48 -3.40
CA LEU A 374 -16.99 18.79 -3.18
C LEU A 374 -16.96 19.60 -4.48
N VAL A 375 -18.12 19.99 -4.97
CA VAL A 375 -18.31 20.80 -6.17
C VAL A 375 -19.13 22.04 -5.86
N VAL A 376 -18.91 23.10 -6.63
CA VAL A 376 -19.78 24.28 -6.62
C VAL A 376 -21.07 23.93 -7.35
N GLY A 377 -22.19 23.91 -6.63
CA GLY A 377 -23.51 23.73 -7.20
C GLY A 377 -23.84 24.86 -8.19
N LYS A 378 -24.58 24.54 -9.25
CA LYS A 378 -25.06 25.54 -10.20
C LYS A 378 -25.84 26.63 -9.45
N PHE A 379 -25.55 27.89 -9.74
CA PHE A 379 -26.33 29.02 -9.25
C PHE A 379 -27.80 28.78 -9.60
N ILE A 380 -28.68 28.78 -8.59
CA ILE A 380 -30.08 29.10 -8.84
C ILE A 380 -30.07 30.60 -9.11
N THR A 381 -29.91 31.00 -10.37
CA THR A 381 -30.38 32.31 -10.78
C THR A 381 -31.89 32.28 -10.59
N CYS A 382 -32.38 32.84 -9.49
CA CYS A 382 -33.74 33.35 -9.46
C CYS A 382 -33.81 34.41 -10.57
N ILE A 383 -34.26 34.00 -11.74
CA ILE A 383 -34.74 34.94 -12.75
C ILE A 383 -36.13 35.38 -12.24
N PRO A 384 -36.42 36.70 -12.23
CA PRO A 384 -37.59 37.28 -11.57
C PRO A 384 -38.94 36.69 -11.99
#